data_AF-A0A2N3AWP9-F1
#
_entry.id   AF-A0A2N3AWP9-F1
#
_cell.length_a   1.000
_cell.length_b   1.000
_cell.length_c   1.000
_cell.angle_alpha   90.00
_cell.angle_beta   90.00
_cell.angle_gamma   90.00
#
_symmetry.space_group_name_H-M   'P 1'
#
loop_
_entity.id
_entity.type
_entity.pdbx_description
1 polymer ?
#
loop_
_entity_poly.entity_id
_entity_poly.type
_entity_poly.pdbx_seq_one_letter_code
_entity_poly.pdbx_strand_id
1 'polypeptide(L)'
;MDKGKIAGGILSLTLVGLAIGYVVATGYLTIRYGLSTNAFDVTLLAREYRALGASAPRDFLWVNLILAGFGIAALMLSVTLLGDALTRFGTTHWQTRGEIKRNGFFAKPGGGFLLGKLGPPKSKRPFLVSKTFPHALIVAPTGRGKGVGFVIPNLLTYKGSAVVLDVKGENFRETSRFRASMGDKVFRFAPTDWDRPTHRYNPLARIAAMTNPDRQQMELKL
;
A
#
# COMPACT_ATOMS: atom_id res chain seq x y z
N MET A 1 7.04 2.86 -6.55
CA MET A 1 7.79 1.86 -7.36
C MET A 1 9.19 1.76 -6.78
N ASP A 2 9.77 0.56 -6.67
CA ASP A 2 11.11 0.38 -6.08
C ASP A 2 12.19 0.98 -7.00
N LYS A 3 13.11 1.78 -6.45
CA LYS A 3 14.20 2.42 -7.22
C LYS A 3 15.03 1.38 -7.99
N GLY A 4 15.16 0.16 -7.45
CA GLY A 4 15.86 -0.93 -8.13
C GLY A 4 15.17 -1.41 -9.42
N LYS A 5 13.83 -1.38 -9.47
CA LYS A 5 13.08 -1.79 -10.68
C LYS A 5 13.19 -0.76 -11.81
N ILE A 6 13.29 0.51 -11.46
CA ILE A 6 13.49 1.62 -12.40
C ILE A 6 14.88 1.52 -13.02
N ALA A 7 15.92 1.40 -12.20
CA ALA A 7 17.29 1.23 -12.67
C ALA A 7 17.45 -0.02 -13.55
N GLY A 8 16.83 -1.13 -13.17
CA GLY A 8 16.81 -2.36 -13.98
C GLY A 8 16.11 -2.18 -15.33
N GLY A 9 14.99 -1.47 -15.37
CA GLY A 9 14.28 -1.15 -16.61
C GLY A 9 15.15 -0.32 -17.57
N ILE A 10 15.79 0.74 -17.06
CA ILE A 10 16.67 1.60 -17.87
C ILE A 10 17.85 0.82 -18.45
N LEU A 11 18.51 0.03 -17.62
CA LEU A 11 19.64 -0.78 -18.04
C LEU A 11 19.22 -1.78 -19.13
N SER A 12 18.09 -2.47 -18.96
CA SER A 12 17.61 -3.46 -19.94
C SER A 12 17.27 -2.85 -21.30
N LEU A 13 16.55 -1.73 -21.33
CA LEU A 13 16.17 -1.05 -22.58
C LEU A 13 17.38 -0.47 -23.31
N THR A 14 18.33 0.08 -22.57
CA THR A 14 19.58 0.61 -23.13
C THR A 14 20.43 -0.51 -23.73
N LEU A 15 20.54 -1.66 -23.05
CA LEU A 15 21.26 -2.83 -23.56
C LEU A 15 20.63 -3.38 -24.86
N VAL A 16 19.30 -3.43 -24.94
CA VAL A 16 18.60 -3.83 -26.17
C VAL A 16 18.91 -2.85 -27.31
N GLY A 17 18.90 -1.55 -27.03
CA GLY A 17 19.28 -0.52 -28.01
C GLY A 17 20.70 -0.69 -28.54
N LEU A 18 21.66 -0.91 -27.64
CA LEU A 18 23.05 -1.17 -28.02
C LEU A 18 23.21 -2.47 -28.83
N ALA A 19 22.45 -3.51 -28.51
CA ALA A 19 22.45 -4.76 -29.28
C ALA A 19 21.91 -4.55 -30.71
N ILE A 20 20.84 -3.76 -30.87
CA ILE A 20 20.34 -3.38 -32.20
C ILE A 20 21.38 -2.56 -32.95
N GLY A 21 21.98 -1.55 -32.28
CA GLY A 21 23.05 -0.75 -32.85
C GLY A 21 24.24 -1.58 -33.30
N TYR A 22 24.61 -2.62 -32.53
CA TYR A 22 25.67 -3.56 -32.88
C TYR A 22 25.37 -4.35 -34.14
N VAL A 23 24.15 -4.86 -34.29
CA VAL A 23 23.72 -5.58 -35.51
C VAL A 23 23.74 -4.65 -36.73
N VAL A 24 23.25 -3.42 -36.58
CA VAL A 24 23.25 -2.41 -37.66
C VAL A 24 24.68 -2.01 -38.06
N ALA A 25 25.55 -1.78 -37.08
CA ALA A 25 26.97 -1.47 -37.32
C ALA A 25 27.70 -2.64 -37.99
N THR A 26 27.38 -3.87 -37.62
CA THR A 26 27.91 -5.08 -38.28
C THR A 26 27.41 -5.18 -39.73
N GLY A 27 26.13 -4.93 -39.98
CA GLY A 27 25.57 -4.88 -41.35
C GLY A 27 26.18 -3.79 -42.22
N TYR A 28 26.46 -2.62 -41.64
CA TYR A 28 27.19 -1.55 -42.33
C TYR A 28 28.55 -2.04 -42.83
N LEU A 29 29.33 -2.72 -41.97
CA LEU A 29 30.63 -3.29 -42.36
C LEU A 29 30.47 -4.39 -43.42
N THR A 30 29.50 -5.30 -43.25
CA THR A 30 29.23 -6.38 -44.21
C THR A 30 28.98 -5.83 -45.61
N ILE A 31 28.15 -4.79 -45.75
CA ILE A 31 27.87 -4.15 -47.04
C ILE A 31 29.09 -3.37 -47.55
N ARG A 32 29.75 -2.62 -46.66
CA ARG A 32 30.89 -1.75 -47.01
C ARG A 32 32.07 -2.53 -47.59
N TYR A 33 32.35 -3.70 -47.03
CA TYR A 33 33.44 -4.58 -47.44
C TYR A 33 33.01 -5.67 -48.42
N GLY A 34 31.77 -5.63 -48.93
CA GLY A 34 31.26 -6.60 -49.91
C GLY A 34 31.21 -8.04 -49.40
N LEU A 35 31.06 -8.23 -48.08
CA LEU A 35 30.97 -9.55 -47.47
C LEU A 35 29.60 -10.17 -47.77
N SER A 36 29.56 -11.51 -47.82
CA SER A 36 28.33 -12.26 -48.12
C SER A 36 27.21 -11.92 -47.14
N THR A 37 26.08 -11.44 -47.65
CA THR A 37 24.87 -11.18 -46.85
C THR A 37 24.10 -12.45 -46.51
N ASN A 38 24.38 -13.56 -47.20
CA ASN A 38 23.74 -14.86 -46.95
C ASN A 38 24.26 -15.55 -45.67
N ALA A 39 25.45 -15.16 -45.20
CA ALA A 39 26.06 -15.65 -43.96
C ALA A 39 26.45 -14.46 -43.08
N PHE A 40 25.45 -13.82 -42.45
CA PHE A 40 25.67 -12.68 -41.58
C PHE A 40 26.49 -13.05 -40.34
N ASP A 41 27.75 -12.62 -40.30
CA ASP A 41 28.66 -12.89 -39.19
C ASP A 41 28.49 -11.85 -38.08
N VAL A 42 27.71 -12.19 -37.06
CA VAL A 42 27.47 -11.36 -35.88
C VAL A 42 28.77 -11.09 -35.10
N THR A 43 29.81 -11.91 -35.24
CA THR A 43 31.08 -11.74 -34.49
C THR A 43 32.07 -10.80 -35.18
N LEU A 44 31.83 -10.45 -36.45
CA LEU A 44 32.71 -9.63 -37.28
C LEU A 44 33.11 -8.33 -36.57
N LEU A 45 32.12 -7.57 -36.11
CA LEU A 45 32.37 -6.29 -35.45
C LEU A 45 33.19 -6.48 -34.16
N ALA A 46 32.85 -7.47 -33.32
CA ALA A 46 33.60 -7.73 -32.09
C ALA A 46 35.08 -8.11 -32.33
N ARG A 47 35.37 -8.88 -33.38
CA ARG A 47 36.74 -9.28 -33.73
C ARG A 47 37.55 -8.13 -34.31
N GLU A 48 36.95 -7.40 -35.25
CA GLU A 48 37.65 -6.37 -36.03
C GLU A 48 37.62 -4.97 -35.41
N TYR A 49 36.85 -4.76 -34.33
CA TYR A 49 36.65 -3.43 -33.73
C TYR A 49 37.97 -2.69 -33.45
N ARG A 50 38.97 -3.39 -32.89
CA ARG A 50 40.28 -2.79 -32.60
C ARG A 50 41.10 -2.53 -33.86
N ALA A 51 41.03 -3.44 -34.83
CA ALA A 51 41.75 -3.32 -36.09
C ALA A 51 41.23 -2.13 -36.91
N LEU A 52 39.91 -1.93 -36.95
CA LEU A 52 39.26 -0.81 -37.64
C LEU A 52 39.78 0.56 -37.19
N GLY A 53 40.09 0.72 -35.89
CA GLY A 53 40.64 1.97 -35.36
C GLY A 53 42.01 2.34 -35.96
N ALA A 54 42.80 1.34 -36.35
CA ALA A 54 44.12 1.54 -36.95
C ALA A 54 44.08 1.52 -38.49
N SER A 55 43.27 0.65 -39.09
CA SER A 55 43.27 0.40 -40.53
C SER A 55 42.26 1.25 -41.32
N ALA A 56 41.13 1.63 -40.71
CA ALA A 56 40.04 2.35 -41.36
C ALA A 56 39.37 3.37 -40.43
N PRO A 57 40.03 4.49 -40.11
CA PRO A 57 39.52 5.47 -39.12
C PRO A 57 38.13 6.04 -39.43
N ARG A 58 37.78 6.17 -40.72
CA ARG A 58 36.45 6.65 -41.13
C ARG A 58 35.35 5.64 -40.84
N ASP A 59 35.60 4.35 -41.08
CA ASP A 59 34.63 3.29 -40.81
C ASP A 59 34.51 3.03 -39.31
N PHE A 60 35.62 3.14 -38.56
CA PHE A 60 35.61 3.15 -37.10
C PHE A 60 34.75 4.29 -36.54
N LEU A 61 34.84 5.50 -37.11
CA LEU A 61 33.98 6.62 -36.73
C LEU A 61 32.50 6.29 -36.99
N TRP A 62 32.14 5.78 -38.17
CA TRP A 62 30.75 5.43 -38.50
C TRP A 62 30.18 4.35 -37.59
N VAL A 63 30.94 3.30 -37.29
CA VAL A 63 30.55 2.25 -36.35
C VAL A 63 30.25 2.84 -34.97
N ASN A 64 31.12 3.71 -34.45
CA ASN A 64 30.91 4.33 -33.16
C ASN A 64 29.73 5.32 -33.16
N LEU A 65 29.50 6.04 -34.26
CA LEU A 65 28.32 6.91 -34.41
C LEU A 65 27.02 6.10 -34.44
N ILE A 66 26.99 4.94 -35.10
CA ILE A 66 25.84 4.05 -35.09
C ILE A 66 25.59 3.53 -33.67
N LEU A 67 26.61 3.00 -32.99
CA LEU A 67 26.48 2.49 -31.63
C LEU A 67 26.03 3.59 -30.65
N ALA A 68 26.64 4.77 -30.72
CA ALA A 68 26.28 5.91 -29.89
C ALA A 68 24.86 6.41 -30.19
N GLY A 69 24.47 6.49 -31.46
CA GLY A 69 23.14 6.92 -31.88
C GLY A 69 22.05 5.99 -31.34
N PHE A 70 22.20 4.68 -31.51
CA PHE A 70 21.25 3.70 -30.96
C PHE A 70 21.26 3.66 -29.43
N GLY A 71 22.43 3.81 -28.80
CA GLY A 71 22.54 3.89 -27.34
C GLY A 71 21.83 5.12 -26.75
N ILE A 72 22.03 6.31 -27.35
CA ILE A 72 21.38 7.55 -26.94
C ILE A 72 19.87 7.47 -27.19
N ALA A 73 19.43 6.99 -28.36
CA ALA A 73 18.02 6.86 -28.67
C ALA A 73 17.30 5.90 -27.70
N ALA A 74 17.93 4.77 -27.37
CA ALA A 74 17.38 3.81 -26.41
C ALA A 74 17.36 4.35 -24.98
N LEU A 75 18.40 5.09 -24.57
CA LEU A 75 18.42 5.77 -23.27
C LEU A 75 17.30 6.81 -23.19
N MET A 76 17.13 7.65 -24.22
CA MET A 76 16.07 8.65 -24.29
C MET A 76 14.68 8.01 -24.23
N LEU A 77 14.44 6.96 -25.03
CA LEU A 77 13.19 6.20 -25.00
C LEU A 77 12.92 5.57 -23.64
N SER A 78 13.97 5.08 -22.97
CA SER A 78 13.81 4.50 -21.64
C SER A 78 13.43 5.56 -20.60
N VAL A 79 14.07 6.72 -20.64
CA VAL A 79 13.76 7.84 -19.74
C VAL A 79 12.32 8.33 -19.94
N THR A 80 11.84 8.43 -21.17
CA THR A 80 10.45 8.88 -21.44
C THR A 80 9.42 7.86 -20.96
N LEU A 81 9.60 6.58 -21.29
CA LEU A 81 8.68 5.51 -20.86
C LEU A 81 8.62 5.35 -19.34
N LEU A 82 9.73 5.55 -18.64
CA LEU A 82 9.76 5.49 -17.17
C LEU A 82 9.29 6.80 -16.52
N GLY A 83 9.45 7.94 -17.19
CA GLY A 83 8.88 9.22 -16.75
C GLY A 83 7.36 9.17 -16.64
N ASP A 84 6.68 8.57 -17.63
CA ASP A 84 5.23 8.37 -17.62
C ASP A 84 4.74 7.44 -16.48
N ALA A 85 5.61 6.54 -16.03
CA ALA A 85 5.31 5.70 -14.87
C ALA A 85 5.47 6.45 -13.53
N LEU A 86 6.26 7.53 -13.51
CA LEU A 86 6.52 8.38 -12.33
C LEU A 86 5.51 9.53 -12.18
N THR A 87 4.88 9.98 -13.26
CA THR A 87 3.86 11.05 -13.26
C THR A 87 2.45 10.57 -12.86
N ARG A 88 2.26 9.27 -12.61
CA ARG A 88 1.02 8.75 -12.01
C ARG A 88 0.98 9.15 -10.53
N PHE A 89 0.14 10.12 -10.19
CA PHE A 89 -0.12 10.62 -8.84
C PHE A 89 -0.81 9.57 -7.92
N GLY A 90 -0.09 8.49 -7.63
CA GLY A 90 -0.56 7.38 -6.80
C GLY A 90 -1.17 6.26 -7.63
N THR A 91 -0.58 5.09 -7.54
CA THR A 91 -1.22 3.84 -7.99
C THR A 91 -2.10 3.35 -6.85
N THR A 92 -3.41 3.51 -6.97
CA THR A 92 -4.37 2.85 -6.06
C THR A 92 -4.62 1.45 -6.59
N HIS A 93 -4.24 0.43 -5.82
CA HIS A 93 -4.58 -0.95 -6.12
C HIS A 93 -5.03 -1.67 -4.87
N TRP A 94 -5.80 -2.75 -5.08
CA TRP A 94 -6.13 -3.66 -4.01
C TRP A 94 -4.87 -4.37 -3.53
N GLN A 95 -4.62 -4.31 -2.22
CA GLN A 95 -3.47 -4.99 -1.65
C GLN A 95 -3.53 -6.49 -1.91
N THR A 96 -2.45 -7.02 -2.45
CA THR A 96 -2.21 -8.45 -2.56
C THR A 96 -2.03 -9.06 -1.17
N ARG A 97 -2.23 -10.38 -1.05
CA ARG A 97 -1.99 -11.10 0.21
C ARG A 97 -0.58 -10.88 0.77
N GLY A 98 0.42 -10.79 -0.11
CA GLY A 98 1.80 -10.52 0.26
C GLY A 98 2.00 -9.11 0.84
N GLU A 99 1.32 -8.11 0.28
CA GLU A 99 1.32 -6.74 0.81
C GLU A 99 0.61 -6.65 2.15
N ILE A 100 -0.57 -7.27 2.29
CA ILE A 100 -1.32 -7.32 3.56
C ILE A 100 -0.45 -7.94 4.66
N LYS A 101 0.27 -9.03 4.35
CA LYS A 101 1.21 -9.67 5.29
C LYS A 101 2.36 -8.74 5.67
N ARG A 102 3.03 -8.11 4.69
CA ARG A 102 4.14 -7.18 4.92
C ARG A 102 3.72 -5.97 5.77
N ASN A 103 2.49 -5.50 5.56
CA ASN A 103 1.91 -4.39 6.31
C ASN A 103 1.36 -4.79 7.69
N GLY A 104 1.52 -6.05 8.10
CA GLY A 104 1.21 -6.50 9.47
C GLY A 104 -0.29 -6.65 9.78
N PHE A 105 -1.16 -6.74 8.77
CA PHE A 105 -2.61 -6.84 9.00
C PHE A 105 -3.09 -8.24 9.39
N PHE A 106 -2.25 -9.27 9.27
CA PHE A 106 -2.62 -10.62 9.71
C PHE A 106 -2.31 -10.82 11.18
N ALA A 107 -3.36 -10.81 12.00
CA ALA A 107 -3.29 -11.17 13.40
C ALA A 107 -4.53 -11.95 13.85
N LYS A 108 -4.44 -12.58 15.02
CA LYS A 108 -5.61 -13.17 15.68
C LYS A 108 -6.51 -12.05 16.23
N PRO A 109 -7.84 -12.29 16.34
CA PRO A 109 -8.73 -11.36 17.02
C PRO A 109 -8.21 -11.02 18.42
N GLY A 110 -8.34 -9.75 18.82
CA GLY A 110 -7.77 -9.22 20.06
C GLY A 110 -6.32 -8.75 19.98
N GLY A 111 -5.62 -9.01 18.87
CA GLY A 111 -4.30 -8.43 18.61
C GLY A 111 -4.33 -6.95 18.20
N GLY A 112 -5.50 -6.35 18.06
CA GLY A 112 -5.75 -5.00 17.57
C GLY A 112 -7.21 -4.84 17.16
N PHE A 113 -7.48 -3.82 16.34
CA PHE A 113 -8.82 -3.53 15.85
C PHE A 113 -9.20 -4.45 14.68
N LEU A 114 -10.24 -5.25 14.83
CA LEU A 114 -10.66 -6.25 13.85
C LEU A 114 -11.42 -5.58 12.69
N LEU A 115 -10.85 -5.62 11.49
CA LEU A 115 -11.44 -5.05 10.28
C LEU A 115 -12.31 -6.04 9.49
N GLY A 116 -11.96 -7.33 9.54
CA GLY A 116 -12.71 -8.36 8.83
C GLY A 116 -11.97 -9.68 8.68
N LYS A 117 -12.40 -10.51 7.73
CA LYS A 117 -11.83 -11.83 7.42
C LYS A 117 -11.69 -11.99 5.92
N LEU A 118 -10.55 -12.53 5.45
CA LEU A 118 -10.30 -12.75 4.02
C LEU A 118 -11.05 -13.95 3.43
N GLY A 119 -12.27 -14.23 3.88
CA GLY A 119 -13.08 -15.33 3.36
C GLY A 119 -14.35 -15.58 4.17
N PRO A 120 -15.09 -16.66 3.82
CA PRO A 120 -16.31 -17.02 4.53
C PRO A 120 -16.07 -17.21 6.04
N PRO A 121 -17.09 -16.98 6.89
CA PRO A 121 -16.96 -17.07 8.34
C PRO A 121 -16.34 -18.39 8.83
N LYS A 122 -16.75 -19.52 8.23
CA LYS A 122 -16.26 -20.87 8.58
C LYS A 122 -14.88 -21.23 8.01
N SER A 123 -14.28 -20.37 7.18
CA SER A 123 -13.00 -20.67 6.55
C SER A 123 -11.81 -20.48 7.50
N LYS A 124 -10.73 -21.23 7.26
CA LYS A 124 -9.44 -21.06 7.97
C LYS A 124 -8.64 -19.83 7.51
N ARG A 125 -9.24 -18.94 6.69
CA ARG A 125 -8.56 -17.74 6.18
C ARG A 125 -8.32 -16.73 7.30
N PRO A 126 -7.21 -15.95 7.22
CA PRO A 126 -6.81 -15.06 8.30
C PRO A 126 -7.80 -13.90 8.49
N PHE A 127 -7.78 -13.36 9.70
CA PHE A 127 -8.44 -12.11 10.02
C PHE A 127 -7.56 -10.92 9.61
N LEU A 128 -8.21 -9.81 9.27
CA LEU A 128 -7.61 -8.51 9.04
C LEU A 128 -7.73 -7.70 10.32
N VAL A 129 -6.60 -7.32 10.90
CA VAL A 129 -6.52 -6.61 12.16
C VAL A 129 -5.58 -5.42 11.98
N SER A 130 -6.04 -4.23 12.35
CA SER A 130 -5.20 -3.04 12.41
C SER A 130 -4.60 -2.89 13.81
N LYS A 131 -3.27 -2.85 13.89
CA LYS A 131 -2.54 -2.46 15.11
C LYS A 131 -2.08 -1.01 15.07
N THR A 132 -1.75 -0.54 13.87
CA THR A 132 -1.08 0.74 13.65
C THR A 132 -2.06 1.86 13.38
N PHE A 133 -3.16 1.58 12.66
CA PHE A 133 -4.14 2.61 12.31
C PHE A 133 -5.23 2.65 13.38
N PRO A 134 -5.35 3.77 14.13
CA PRO A 134 -6.25 3.88 15.27
C PRO A 134 -7.71 4.11 14.87
N HIS A 135 -7.98 4.44 13.60
CA HIS A 135 -9.29 4.83 13.11
C HIS A 135 -9.69 4.03 11.88
N ALA A 136 -10.97 3.71 11.77
CA ALA A 136 -11.54 3.04 10.62
C ALA A 136 -12.94 3.59 10.33
N LEU A 137 -13.24 3.81 9.05
CA LEU A 137 -14.59 4.10 8.56
C LEU A 137 -15.17 2.82 7.96
N ILE A 138 -16.36 2.44 8.42
CA ILE A 138 -17.10 1.32 7.83
C ILE A 138 -18.37 1.83 7.18
N VAL A 139 -18.47 1.58 5.88
CA VAL A 139 -19.63 1.87 5.07
C VAL A 139 -20.35 0.55 4.79
N ALA A 140 -21.56 0.41 5.33
CA ALA A 140 -22.41 -0.75 5.12
C ALA A 140 -23.89 -0.35 5.15
N PRO A 141 -24.72 -0.82 4.20
CA PRO A 141 -26.16 -0.59 4.23
C PRO A 141 -26.83 -1.17 5.49
N THR A 142 -28.05 -0.72 5.79
CA THR A 142 -28.87 -1.30 6.85
C THR A 142 -29.09 -2.80 6.61
N GLY A 143 -29.08 -3.60 7.68
CA GLY A 143 -29.24 -5.07 7.60
C GLY A 143 -28.06 -5.85 7.03
N ARG A 144 -26.99 -5.22 6.52
CA ARG A 144 -25.82 -5.91 5.94
C ARG A 144 -24.78 -6.37 6.96
N GLY A 145 -25.17 -6.43 8.23
CA GLY A 145 -24.36 -7.05 9.27
C GLY A 145 -23.24 -6.19 9.86
N LYS A 146 -23.29 -4.84 9.78
CA LYS A 146 -22.30 -3.97 10.45
C LYS A 146 -22.17 -4.26 11.96
N GLY A 147 -23.29 -4.59 12.61
CA GLY A 147 -23.31 -4.96 14.03
C GLY A 147 -22.61 -6.31 14.26
N VAL A 148 -23.14 -7.37 13.65
CA VAL A 148 -22.68 -8.75 13.85
C VAL A 148 -21.30 -9.06 13.25
N GLY A 149 -20.91 -8.37 12.17
CA GLY A 149 -19.67 -8.61 11.44
C GLY A 149 -18.50 -7.75 11.90
N PHE A 150 -18.76 -6.65 12.62
CA PHE A 150 -17.73 -5.71 13.01
C PHE A 150 -17.86 -5.19 14.45
N VAL A 151 -18.99 -4.58 14.82
CA VAL A 151 -19.13 -3.94 16.15
C VAL A 151 -19.05 -4.97 17.27
N ILE A 152 -19.92 -5.98 17.26
CA ILE A 152 -19.97 -7.03 18.29
C ILE A 152 -18.64 -7.80 18.36
N PRO A 153 -18.05 -8.28 17.24
CA PRO A 153 -16.73 -8.92 17.29
C PRO A 153 -15.63 -8.07 17.90
N ASN A 154 -15.60 -6.76 17.63
CA ASN A 154 -14.61 -5.87 18.26
C ASN A 154 -14.85 -5.74 19.76
N LEU A 155 -16.09 -5.56 20.21
CA LEU A 155 -16.40 -5.51 21.65
C LEU A 155 -16.05 -6.81 22.38
N LEU A 156 -16.17 -7.96 21.71
CA LEU A 156 -15.83 -9.26 22.29
C LEU A 156 -14.33 -9.60 22.21
N THR A 157 -13.51 -8.85 21.48
CA THR A 157 -12.10 -9.24 21.26
C THR A 157 -11.10 -8.16 21.61
N TYR A 158 -11.46 -6.89 21.43
CA TYR A 158 -10.62 -5.75 21.75
C TYR A 158 -10.34 -5.68 23.24
N LYS A 159 -9.07 -5.52 23.60
CA LYS A 159 -8.59 -5.57 24.99
C LYS A 159 -8.56 -4.22 25.70
N GLY A 160 -8.69 -3.12 24.95
CA GLY A 160 -8.80 -1.78 25.55
C GLY A 160 -10.21 -1.46 26.03
N SER A 161 -10.35 -0.29 26.64
CA SER A 161 -11.65 0.29 27.00
C SER A 161 -12.42 0.70 25.74
N ALA A 162 -13.75 0.67 25.83
CA ALA A 162 -14.63 1.05 24.74
C ALA A 162 -15.75 1.98 25.24
N VAL A 163 -16.00 3.03 24.46
CA VAL A 163 -17.20 3.88 24.59
C VAL A 163 -18.01 3.66 23.32
N VAL A 164 -19.28 3.29 23.47
CA VAL A 164 -20.11 2.83 22.36
C VAL A 164 -21.42 3.62 22.35
N LEU A 165 -21.69 4.29 21.24
CA LEU A 165 -23.02 4.82 20.96
C LEU A 165 -23.92 3.66 20.50
N ASP A 166 -24.82 3.24 21.38
CA ASP A 166 -25.68 2.07 21.15
C ASP A 166 -27.15 2.48 21.15
N VAL A 167 -27.59 3.09 20.05
CA VAL A 167 -28.96 3.62 19.87
C VAL A 167 -30.03 2.53 20.10
N LYS A 168 -29.73 1.27 19.77
CA LYS A 168 -30.67 0.14 19.89
C LYS A 168 -30.51 -0.67 21.18
N GLY A 169 -29.43 -0.47 21.93
CA GLY A 169 -29.10 -1.29 23.11
C GLY A 169 -28.63 -2.72 22.79
N GLU A 170 -28.44 -3.06 21.51
CA GLU A 170 -28.04 -4.41 21.09
C GLU A 170 -26.60 -4.71 21.50
N ASN A 171 -25.69 -3.75 21.35
CA ASN A 171 -24.28 -3.96 21.68
C ASN A 171 -24.11 -4.23 23.17
N PHE A 172 -24.79 -3.45 24.02
CA PHE A 172 -24.75 -3.65 25.46
C PHE A 172 -25.32 -5.03 25.85
N ARG A 173 -26.49 -5.38 25.31
CA ARG A 173 -27.18 -6.64 25.62
C ARG A 173 -26.34 -7.87 25.25
N GLU A 174 -25.67 -7.85 24.10
CA GLU A 174 -24.90 -8.99 23.60
C GLU A 174 -23.49 -9.09 24.19
N THR A 175 -22.88 -7.97 24.62
CA THR A 175 -21.44 -7.96 24.93
C THR A 175 -21.10 -7.62 26.38
N SER A 176 -21.99 -6.99 27.13
CA SER A 176 -21.73 -6.51 28.50
C SER A 176 -21.22 -7.60 29.44
N ARG A 177 -21.89 -8.77 29.46
CA ARG A 177 -21.50 -9.90 30.31
C ARG A 177 -20.11 -10.43 29.99
N PHE A 178 -19.77 -10.48 28.70
CA PHE A 178 -18.45 -10.94 28.26
C PHE A 178 -17.36 -9.92 28.59
N ARG A 179 -17.62 -8.62 28.36
CA ARG A 179 -16.71 -7.54 28.79
C ARG A 179 -16.46 -7.59 30.30
N ALA A 180 -17.50 -7.76 31.11
CA ALA A 180 -17.36 -7.93 32.56
C ALA A 180 -16.49 -9.16 32.91
N SER A 181 -16.64 -10.28 32.20
CA SER A 181 -15.79 -11.47 32.39
C SER A 181 -14.33 -11.26 31.98
N MET A 182 -14.02 -10.26 31.15
CA MET A 182 -12.65 -9.83 30.84
C MET A 182 -12.06 -8.90 31.90
N GLY A 183 -12.82 -8.53 32.94
CA GLY A 183 -12.40 -7.64 34.01
C GLY A 183 -12.81 -6.18 33.82
N ASP A 184 -13.59 -5.85 32.79
CA ASP A 184 -14.04 -4.49 32.57
C ASP A 184 -15.11 -4.06 33.57
N LYS A 185 -15.06 -2.80 34.01
CA LYS A 185 -16.20 -2.14 34.64
C LYS A 185 -17.17 -1.70 33.53
N VAL A 186 -18.37 -2.29 33.53
CA VAL A 186 -19.34 -2.10 32.45
C VAL A 186 -20.45 -1.15 32.89
N PHE A 187 -20.54 -0.01 32.21
CA PHE A 187 -21.56 1.01 32.46
C PHE A 187 -22.51 1.13 31.27
N ARG A 188 -23.76 1.44 31.58
CA ARG A 188 -24.84 1.72 30.63
C ARG A 188 -25.44 3.06 30.99
N PHE A 189 -25.43 4.00 30.06
CA PHE A 189 -26.10 5.29 30.21
C PHE A 189 -27.14 5.45 29.09
N ALA A 190 -28.42 5.33 29.45
CA ALA A 190 -29.57 5.40 28.57
C ALA A 190 -30.63 6.32 29.22
N PRO A 191 -30.47 7.65 29.14
CA PRO A 191 -31.29 8.62 29.89
C PRO A 191 -32.76 8.67 29.44
N THR A 192 -33.10 8.05 28.31
CA THR A 192 -34.45 8.00 27.75
C THR A 192 -35.08 6.60 27.83
N ASP A 193 -34.42 5.64 28.46
CA ASP A 193 -34.99 4.31 28.72
C ASP A 193 -35.58 4.30 30.13
N TRP A 194 -36.90 4.44 30.21
CA TRP A 194 -37.64 4.50 31.46
C TRP A 194 -37.96 3.11 32.04
N ASP A 195 -37.92 2.07 31.20
CA ASP A 195 -38.33 0.72 31.58
C ASP A 195 -37.19 -0.06 32.23
N ARG A 196 -35.94 0.25 31.88
CA ARG A 196 -34.77 -0.51 32.32
C ARG A 196 -33.81 0.34 33.13
N PRO A 197 -33.28 -0.17 34.26
CA PRO A 197 -32.25 0.52 35.02
C PRO A 197 -31.06 0.93 34.15
N THR A 198 -30.61 2.17 34.35
CA THR A 198 -29.42 2.75 33.72
C THR A 198 -28.52 3.34 34.80
N HIS A 199 -27.21 3.35 34.55
CA HIS A 199 -26.30 4.16 35.33
C HIS A 199 -26.60 5.63 35.07
N ARG A 200 -26.22 6.48 36.02
CA ARG A 200 -26.43 7.93 36.00
C ARG A 200 -25.09 8.61 35.79
N TYR A 201 -25.12 9.72 35.07
CA TYR A 201 -23.95 10.56 34.86
C TYR A 201 -24.38 12.01 35.11
N ASN A 202 -23.62 12.72 35.96
CA ASN A 202 -23.80 14.14 36.19
C ASN A 202 -22.60 14.88 35.58
N PRO A 203 -22.75 15.55 34.43
CA PRO A 203 -21.67 16.30 33.80
C PRO A 203 -21.20 17.48 34.67
N LEU A 204 -22.04 17.97 35.59
CA LEU A 204 -21.73 19.08 36.49
C LEU A 204 -21.08 18.63 37.80
N ALA A 205 -20.89 17.33 38.03
CA ALA A 205 -20.34 16.84 39.29
C ALA A 205 -18.96 17.44 39.63
N ARG A 206 -18.11 17.64 38.62
CA ARG A 206 -16.79 18.28 38.77
C ARG A 206 -16.92 19.73 39.24
N ILE A 207 -17.86 20.48 38.65
CA ILE A 207 -18.11 21.89 38.96
C ILE A 207 -18.72 22.01 40.36
N ALA A 208 -19.69 21.15 40.69
CA ALA A 208 -20.33 21.11 42.01
C ALA A 208 -19.35 20.81 43.15
N ALA A 209 -18.29 20.05 42.88
CA ALA A 209 -17.26 19.71 43.88
C ALA A 209 -16.19 20.81 44.09
N MET A 210 -16.21 21.91 43.33
CA MET A 210 -15.25 22.99 43.50
C MET A 210 -15.53 23.79 44.76
N THR A 211 -14.47 24.15 45.50
CA THR A 211 -14.57 24.92 46.74
C THR A 211 -14.55 26.43 46.53
N ASN A 212 -13.96 26.92 45.43
CA ASN A 212 -13.90 28.34 45.10
C ASN A 212 -15.15 28.75 44.29
N PRO A 213 -16.01 29.65 44.82
CA PRO A 213 -17.26 30.06 44.15
C PRO A 213 -17.03 30.79 42.81
N ASP A 214 -16.00 31.64 42.70
CA ASP A 214 -15.71 32.40 41.48
C ASP A 214 -15.29 31.48 40.34
N ARG A 215 -14.45 30.49 40.65
CA ARG A 215 -14.02 29.47 39.69
C ARG A 215 -15.19 28.58 39.26
N GLN A 216 -16.06 28.23 40.20
CA GLN A 216 -17.29 27.48 39.92
C GLN A 216 -18.20 28.24 38.96
N GLN A 217 -18.41 29.55 39.19
CA GLN A 217 -19.23 30.39 38.33
C GLN A 217 -18.62 30.59 36.93
N MET A 218 -17.28 30.70 36.84
CA MET A 218 -16.58 30.83 35.55
C MET A 218 -16.75 29.58 34.68
N GLU A 219 -16.58 28.39 35.26
CA GLU A 219 -16.70 27.10 34.55
C GLU A 219 -18.13 26.77 34.12
N LEU A 220 -19.16 27.37 34.73
CA LEU A 220 -20.54 27.27 34.26
C LEU A 220 -20.84 28.13 33.02
N LYS A 221 -20.00 29.13 32.74
CA LYS A 221 -20.20 30.10 31.64
C LYS A 221 -19.41 29.77 30.37
N LEU A 222 -18.46 28.83 30.44
CA LEU A 222 -17.66 28.32 29.31
C LEU A 222 -18.37 27.16 28.61
#